data_AF-A0A6L3X3L8-F1
#
_entry.id   AF-A0A6L3X3L8-F1
#
_cell.length_a   1.000
_cell.length_b   1.000
_cell.length_c   1.000
_cell.angle_alpha   90.00
_cell.angle_beta   90.00
_cell.angle_gamma   90.00
#
_symmetry.space_group_name_H-M   'P 1'
#
loop_
_entity.id
_entity.type
_entity.pdbx_description
1 polymer ?
#
loop_
_entity_poly.entity_id
_entity_poly.type
_entity_poly.pdbx_seq_one_letter_code
_entity_poly.pdbx_strand_id
1 'polypeptide(L)'
;FCNMVMNDEETVALIAGGHTLGKTHGAGEATHVGTDPEASPIEAQGLGWASTHGTGIGADAITSGLEVIWSQTPTQWSNYFFENLFKYEWVQTRSPAGAIQFEAVDAPEIMPDPFDPSKKRKPTMLVTDLTLRFDPEFEKISRRFLNDPQAFNEAFARAWFKLTHR
;
A
#
# COMPACT_ATOMS: atom_id res chain seq x y z
N PHE A 1 7.81 10.22 -10.98
CA PHE A 1 6.56 10.99 -11.17
C PHE A 1 6.71 12.15 -12.14
N CYS A 2 7.74 13.00 -12.03
CA CYS A 2 7.94 14.13 -12.97
C CYS A 2 7.98 13.71 -14.46
N ASN A 3 8.75 12.67 -14.83
CA ASN A 3 8.76 12.14 -16.22
C ASN A 3 7.41 11.56 -16.67
N MET A 4 6.47 11.38 -15.76
CA MET A 4 5.09 10.95 -16.02
C MET A 4 4.11 12.14 -15.95
N VAL A 5 4.60 13.38 -15.99
CA VAL A 5 3.75 14.59 -15.98
C VAL A 5 2.94 14.72 -14.68
N MET A 6 3.54 14.39 -13.53
CA MET A 6 2.96 14.61 -12.21
C MET A 6 3.88 15.49 -11.37
N ASN A 7 3.34 16.59 -10.83
CA ASN A 7 4.04 17.46 -9.88
C ASN A 7 4.01 16.88 -8.45
N ASP A 8 4.58 17.58 -7.48
CA ASP A 8 4.70 17.09 -6.10
C ASP A 8 3.35 16.93 -5.40
N GLU A 9 2.42 17.87 -5.59
CA GLU A 9 1.06 17.78 -5.03
C GLU A 9 0.30 16.58 -5.60
N GLU A 10 0.36 16.40 -6.92
CA GLU A 10 -0.26 15.28 -7.61
C GLU A 10 0.37 13.94 -7.20
N THR A 11 1.69 13.92 -6.96
CA THR A 11 2.42 12.73 -6.50
C THR A 11 1.96 12.31 -5.11
N VAL A 12 1.93 13.25 -4.16
CA VAL A 12 1.44 12.99 -2.80
C VAL A 12 -0.02 12.54 -2.83
N ALA A 13 -0.87 13.23 -3.60
CA ALA A 13 -2.28 12.88 -3.70
C ALA A 13 -2.49 11.47 -4.28
N LEU A 14 -1.79 11.10 -5.36
CA LEU A 14 -1.90 9.79 -6.00
C LEU A 14 -1.45 8.66 -5.09
N ILE A 15 -0.31 8.81 -4.40
CA ILE A 15 0.21 7.75 -3.52
C ILE A 15 -0.69 7.58 -2.31
N ALA A 16 -0.98 8.66 -1.57
CA ALA A 16 -1.81 8.59 -0.37
C ALA A 16 -3.25 8.13 -0.70
N GLY A 17 -3.80 8.57 -1.82
CA GLY A 17 -5.14 8.16 -2.27
C GLY A 17 -5.18 6.70 -2.69
N GLY A 18 -4.20 6.26 -3.49
CA GLY A 18 -4.06 4.85 -3.88
C GLY A 18 -3.92 3.93 -2.66
N HIS A 19 -3.04 4.29 -1.72
CA HIS A 19 -2.75 3.51 -0.51
C HIS A 19 -3.76 3.76 0.63
N THR A 20 -4.86 4.47 0.40
CA THR A 20 -5.99 4.52 1.36
C THR A 20 -6.81 3.21 1.33
N LEU A 21 -6.76 2.48 0.20
CA LEU A 21 -7.55 1.28 -0.04
C LEU A 21 -6.67 0.04 -0.22
N GLY A 22 -7.21 -1.12 0.12
CA GLY A 22 -6.59 -2.42 -0.11
C GLY A 22 -5.41 -2.73 0.81
N LYS A 23 -4.49 -3.55 0.30
CA LYS A 23 -3.28 -4.04 0.95
C LYS A 23 -2.24 -4.50 -0.09
N THR A 24 -1.00 -4.74 0.35
CA THR A 24 -0.01 -5.51 -0.42
C THR A 24 -0.10 -7.02 -0.11
N HIS A 25 0.60 -7.88 -0.85
CA HIS A 25 0.57 -9.34 -0.64
C HIS A 25 1.97 -9.95 -0.62
N GLY A 26 2.31 -10.61 0.49
CA GLY A 26 3.62 -11.19 0.76
C GLY A 26 3.60 -12.24 1.87
N ALA A 27 2.67 -13.19 1.80
CA ALA A 27 2.44 -14.21 2.84
C ALA A 27 3.64 -15.15 3.08
N GLY A 28 4.52 -15.32 2.09
CA GLY A 28 5.71 -16.18 2.17
C GLY A 28 6.80 -15.79 1.18
N GLU A 29 7.87 -16.60 1.11
CA GLU A 29 9.01 -16.33 0.23
C GLU A 29 8.61 -16.24 -1.25
N ALA A 30 9.17 -15.26 -1.97
CA ALA A 30 8.90 -15.05 -3.39
C ALA A 30 9.37 -16.21 -4.30
N THR A 31 10.23 -17.09 -3.79
CA THR A 31 10.67 -18.32 -4.48
C THR A 31 9.53 -19.29 -4.78
N HIS A 32 8.39 -19.16 -4.10
CA HIS A 32 7.19 -19.94 -4.39
C HIS A 32 6.44 -19.49 -5.65
N VAL A 33 6.70 -18.29 -6.16
CA VAL A 33 5.99 -17.70 -7.28
C VAL A 33 6.63 -18.12 -8.60
N GLY A 34 5.83 -18.72 -9.49
CA GLY A 34 6.25 -19.17 -10.80
C GLY A 34 6.47 -18.06 -11.83
N THR A 35 6.59 -18.47 -13.09
CA THR A 35 6.83 -17.60 -14.24
C THR A 35 5.71 -16.58 -14.46
N ASP A 36 6.04 -15.45 -15.07
CA ASP A 36 5.05 -14.48 -15.53
C ASP A 36 4.13 -15.06 -16.63
N PRO A 37 3.03 -14.37 -17.01
CA PRO A 37 2.07 -14.88 -17.98
C PRO A 37 2.65 -15.28 -19.34
N GLU A 38 3.66 -14.57 -19.85
CA GLU A 38 4.23 -14.82 -21.19
C GLU A 38 5.18 -16.02 -21.21
N ALA A 39 5.71 -16.41 -20.04
CA ALA A 39 6.54 -17.60 -19.85
C ALA A 39 5.79 -18.79 -19.21
N SER A 40 4.50 -18.61 -18.91
CA SER A 40 3.66 -19.64 -18.29
C SER A 40 3.21 -20.70 -19.30
N PRO A 41 2.95 -21.93 -18.84
CA PRO A 41 2.56 -23.00 -19.75
C PRO A 41 1.16 -22.75 -20.33
N ILE A 42 0.88 -23.29 -21.50
CA ILE A 42 -0.35 -23.00 -22.27
C ILE A 42 -1.63 -23.31 -21.49
N GLU A 43 -1.62 -24.34 -20.63
CA GLU A 43 -2.72 -24.70 -19.75
C GLU A 43 -3.05 -23.65 -18.68
N ALA A 44 -2.14 -22.70 -18.41
CA ALA A 44 -2.43 -21.55 -17.54
C ALA A 44 -3.33 -20.50 -18.21
N GLN A 45 -3.62 -20.64 -19.52
CA GLN A 45 -4.63 -19.85 -20.25
C GLN A 45 -4.43 -18.34 -20.13
N GLY A 46 -3.17 -17.87 -20.25
CA GLY A 46 -2.81 -16.46 -20.19
C GLY A 46 -2.67 -15.89 -18.76
N LEU A 47 -2.77 -16.74 -17.74
CA LEU A 47 -2.40 -16.40 -16.37
C LEU A 47 -0.92 -16.75 -16.10
N GLY A 48 -0.35 -16.13 -15.07
CA GLY A 48 0.99 -16.39 -14.58
C GLY A 48 1.11 -16.17 -13.08
N TRP A 49 2.34 -16.20 -12.57
CA TRP A 49 2.68 -16.05 -11.15
C TRP A 49 1.97 -17.07 -10.24
N ALA A 50 1.74 -18.29 -10.75
CA ALA A 50 1.18 -19.37 -9.95
C ALA A 50 2.08 -19.61 -8.72
N SER A 51 1.49 -19.58 -7.52
CA SER A 51 2.23 -19.71 -6.27
C SER A 51 2.05 -21.09 -5.67
N THR A 52 3.15 -21.67 -5.20
CA THR A 52 3.16 -22.95 -4.45
C THR A 52 3.06 -22.77 -2.93
N HIS A 53 2.95 -21.52 -2.44
CA HIS A 53 2.86 -21.22 -1.02
C HIS A 53 1.43 -21.41 -0.51
N GLY A 54 1.21 -22.38 0.39
CA GLY A 54 -0.11 -22.65 0.95
C GLY A 54 -1.14 -22.96 -0.14
N THR A 55 -2.24 -22.20 -0.17
CA THR A 55 -3.26 -22.26 -1.23
C THR A 55 -2.87 -21.50 -2.51
N GLY A 56 -1.81 -20.69 -2.47
CA GLY A 56 -1.32 -19.88 -3.59
C GLY A 56 -2.14 -18.61 -3.88
N ILE A 57 -3.27 -18.42 -3.19
CA ILE A 57 -4.22 -17.32 -3.39
C ILE A 57 -4.81 -16.88 -2.03
N GLY A 58 -5.66 -15.86 -2.03
CA GLY A 58 -6.38 -15.45 -0.83
C GLY A 58 -5.45 -15.03 0.31
N ALA A 59 -5.56 -15.70 1.46
CA ALA A 59 -4.73 -15.44 2.64
C ALA A 59 -3.24 -15.74 2.41
N ASP A 60 -2.92 -16.63 1.47
CA ASP A 60 -1.56 -17.07 1.15
C ASP A 60 -0.99 -16.36 -0.10
N ALA A 61 -1.67 -15.32 -0.59
CA ALA A 61 -1.27 -14.62 -1.80
C ALA A 61 0.11 -13.96 -1.64
N ILE A 62 0.91 -14.05 -2.71
CA ILE A 62 2.20 -13.37 -2.84
C ILE A 62 2.15 -12.59 -4.15
N THR A 63 2.44 -11.29 -4.11
CA THR A 63 2.52 -10.44 -5.28
C THR A 63 3.78 -9.60 -5.23
N SER A 64 3.84 -8.59 -4.35
CA SER A 64 5.03 -7.77 -4.18
C SER A 64 6.03 -8.37 -3.20
N GLY A 65 5.60 -9.32 -2.36
CA GLY A 65 6.38 -9.84 -1.24
C GLY A 65 6.35 -8.94 0.00
N LEU A 66 5.71 -7.76 -0.07
CA LEU A 66 5.44 -6.90 1.09
C LEU A 66 4.07 -7.28 1.69
N GLU A 67 3.91 -7.14 3.00
CA GLU A 67 2.66 -7.46 3.70
C GLU A 67 2.23 -6.27 4.56
N VAL A 68 1.64 -5.26 3.90
CA VAL A 68 1.29 -3.95 4.44
C VAL A 68 -0.20 -3.67 4.23
N ILE A 69 -0.81 -3.10 5.27
CA ILE A 69 -2.17 -2.54 5.29
C ILE A 69 -2.12 -1.15 5.93
N TRP A 70 -2.75 -0.18 5.27
CA TRP A 70 -2.57 1.25 5.57
C TRP A 70 -3.71 1.87 6.39
N SER A 71 -4.92 1.29 6.30
CA SER A 71 -6.15 1.85 6.84
C SER A 71 -6.96 0.81 7.61
N GLN A 72 -7.63 1.28 8.67
CA GLN A 72 -8.56 0.47 9.47
C GLN A 72 -9.82 0.11 8.68
N THR A 73 -10.11 0.83 7.59
CA THR A 73 -11.22 0.58 6.67
C THR A 73 -10.69 0.41 5.25
N PRO A 74 -9.98 -0.68 4.93
CA PRO A 74 -9.28 -0.85 3.64
C PRO A 74 -10.22 -0.92 2.42
N THR A 75 -11.53 -1.02 2.65
CA THR A 75 -12.57 -1.07 1.60
C THR A 75 -13.42 0.20 1.55
N GLN A 76 -13.09 1.24 2.33
CA GLN A 76 -13.83 2.51 2.38
C GLN A 76 -12.87 3.69 2.31
N TRP A 77 -13.26 4.70 1.52
CA TRP A 77 -12.50 5.94 1.43
C TRP A 77 -12.45 6.65 2.79
N SER A 78 -11.27 7.13 3.18
CA SER A 78 -11.02 7.78 4.47
C SER A 78 -9.75 8.65 4.40
N ASN A 79 -9.48 9.45 5.43
CA ASN A 79 -8.18 10.14 5.57
C ASN A 79 -7.18 9.36 6.43
N TYR A 80 -7.47 8.08 6.72
CA TYR A 80 -6.69 7.29 7.68
C TYR A 80 -5.23 7.05 7.24
N PHE A 81 -4.93 7.09 5.94
CA PHE A 81 -3.55 7.03 5.47
C PHE A 81 -2.69 8.12 6.13
N PHE A 82 -3.10 9.39 6.02
CA PHE A 82 -2.37 10.51 6.63
C PHE A 82 -2.48 10.52 8.15
N GLU A 83 -3.66 10.18 8.70
CA GLU A 83 -3.81 10.08 10.16
C GLU A 83 -2.81 9.08 10.74
N ASN A 84 -2.73 7.88 10.19
CA ASN A 84 -1.78 6.87 10.66
C ASN A 84 -0.33 7.30 10.41
N LEU A 85 -0.03 7.85 9.22
CA LEU A 85 1.31 8.29 8.83
C LEU A 85 1.94 9.26 9.83
N PHE A 86 1.15 10.22 10.34
CA PHE A 86 1.61 11.26 11.26
C PHE A 86 1.32 10.97 12.74
N LYS A 87 0.36 10.11 13.06
CA LYS A 87 0.00 9.75 14.45
C LYS A 87 1.03 8.83 15.10
N TYR A 88 1.62 7.92 14.34
CA TYR A 88 2.52 6.89 14.86
C TYR A 88 3.97 7.16 14.49
N GLU A 89 4.89 6.65 15.31
CA GLU A 89 6.29 6.48 14.92
C GLU A 89 6.50 5.11 14.27
N TRP A 90 7.52 4.98 13.44
CA TRP A 90 7.71 3.84 12.55
C TRP A 90 9.02 3.11 12.83
N VAL A 91 8.95 1.79 13.06
CA VAL A 91 10.13 0.94 13.20
C VAL A 91 10.27 0.04 11.98
N GLN A 92 11.51 -0.10 11.49
CA GLN A 92 11.81 -1.00 10.38
C GLN A 92 11.61 -2.46 10.80
N THR A 93 10.92 -3.22 9.98
CA THR A 93 10.72 -4.66 10.12
C THR A 93 10.84 -5.35 8.74
N ARG A 94 10.62 -6.66 8.70
CA ARG A 94 10.59 -7.42 7.44
C ARG A 94 9.26 -8.17 7.28
N SER A 95 8.76 -8.22 6.05
CA SER A 95 7.63 -9.07 5.68
C SER A 95 7.99 -10.56 5.83
N PRO A 96 7.00 -11.48 5.78
CA PRO A 96 7.27 -12.91 5.70
C PRO A 96 8.16 -13.31 4.51
N ALA A 97 8.13 -12.55 3.41
CA ALA A 97 9.03 -12.74 2.26
C ALA A 97 10.43 -12.11 2.44
N GLY A 98 10.72 -11.50 3.60
CA GLY A 98 11.98 -10.84 3.91
C GLY A 98 12.13 -9.40 3.40
N ALA A 99 11.09 -8.80 2.81
CA ALA A 99 11.13 -7.43 2.28
C ALA A 99 11.11 -6.38 3.39
N ILE A 100 11.86 -5.28 3.24
CA ILE A 100 11.86 -4.18 4.22
C ILE A 100 10.52 -3.45 4.18
N GLN A 101 9.89 -3.31 5.35
CA GLN A 101 8.69 -2.51 5.57
C GLN A 101 8.73 -1.86 6.95
N PHE A 102 7.71 -1.08 7.30
CA PHE A 102 7.61 -0.42 8.59
C PHE A 102 6.32 -0.78 9.31
N GLU A 103 6.41 -0.89 10.64
CA GLU A 103 5.27 -1.09 11.53
C GLU A 103 5.21 0.06 12.54
N ALA A 104 4.00 0.45 12.93
CA ALA A 104 3.79 1.49 13.93
C ALA A 104 4.24 1.02 15.32
N VAL A 105 5.12 1.81 15.95
CA VAL A 105 5.63 1.59 17.30
C VAL A 105 4.51 1.84 18.32
N ASP A 106 4.39 0.97 19.32
CA ASP A 106 3.43 1.07 20.42
C ASP A 106 1.95 1.27 20.00
N ALA A 107 1.61 0.87 18.78
CA ALA A 107 0.25 0.96 18.27
C ALA A 107 -0.59 -0.28 18.66
N PRO A 108 -1.89 -0.10 18.94
CA PRO A 108 -2.81 -1.20 19.11
C PRO A 108 -3.06 -1.94 17.78
N GLU A 109 -3.47 -3.21 17.86
CA GLU A 109 -3.92 -3.98 16.71
C GLU A 109 -5.32 -3.52 16.28
N ILE A 110 -5.37 -2.66 15.27
CA ILE A 110 -6.60 -2.01 14.80
C ILE A 110 -6.90 -2.27 13.32
N MET A 111 -5.91 -2.77 12.57
CA MET A 111 -6.06 -3.08 11.16
C MET A 111 -6.75 -4.44 11.01
N PRO A 112 -7.83 -4.56 10.23
CA PRO A 112 -8.54 -5.82 10.07
C PRO A 112 -7.71 -6.82 9.27
N ASP A 113 -7.79 -8.10 9.65
CA ASP A 113 -7.34 -9.18 8.77
C ASP A 113 -8.34 -9.38 7.61
N PRO A 114 -7.87 -9.61 6.37
CA PRO A 114 -8.75 -9.72 5.20
C PRO A 114 -9.60 -11.00 5.15
N PHE A 115 -9.25 -12.06 5.90
CA PHE A 115 -9.94 -13.36 5.83
C PHE A 115 -10.44 -13.86 7.19
N ASP A 116 -9.88 -13.37 8.30
CA ASP A 116 -10.23 -13.79 9.66
C ASP A 116 -10.76 -12.61 10.50
N PRO A 117 -12.08 -12.48 10.72
CA PRO A 117 -12.65 -11.34 11.44
C PRO A 117 -12.25 -11.28 12.92
N SER A 118 -11.68 -12.37 13.46
CA SER A 118 -11.18 -12.40 14.85
C SER A 118 -9.78 -11.82 14.99
N LYS A 119 -9.04 -11.64 13.89
CA LYS A 119 -7.65 -11.16 13.88
C LYS A 119 -7.56 -9.69 13.52
N LYS A 120 -6.62 -9.01 14.16
CA LYS A 120 -6.22 -7.65 13.84
C LYS A 120 -4.70 -7.56 13.77
N ARG A 121 -4.21 -6.50 13.14
CA ARG A 121 -2.78 -6.22 12.92
C ARG A 121 -2.49 -4.78 13.32
N LYS A 122 -1.21 -4.47 13.55
CA LYS A 122 -0.78 -3.09 13.73
C LYS A 122 -0.75 -2.33 12.40
N PRO A 123 -0.84 -0.99 12.41
CA PRO A 123 -0.59 -0.17 11.22
C PRO A 123 0.80 -0.44 10.63
N THR A 124 0.89 -0.44 9.30
CA THR A 124 2.13 -0.68 8.56
C THR A 124 2.27 0.31 7.41
N MET A 125 3.51 0.55 6.97
CA MET A 125 3.85 1.47 5.88
C MET A 125 5.00 0.92 5.04
N LEU A 126 5.04 1.34 3.78
CA LEU A 126 6.18 1.13 2.90
C LEU A 126 7.25 2.21 3.14
N VAL A 127 8.49 1.92 2.72
CA VAL A 127 9.57 2.93 2.67
C VAL A 127 9.10 4.17 1.90
N THR A 128 8.41 3.95 0.77
CA THR A 128 7.91 5.03 -0.12
C THR A 128 6.79 5.85 0.51
N ASP A 129 5.99 5.27 1.41
CA ASP A 129 4.93 5.99 2.11
C ASP A 129 5.54 6.98 3.11
N LEU A 130 6.58 6.54 3.82
CA LEU A 130 7.30 7.36 4.79
C LEU A 130 8.01 8.56 4.15
N THR A 131 8.40 8.46 2.86
CA THR A 131 8.94 9.60 2.12
C THR A 131 7.98 10.78 2.11
N LEU A 132 6.65 10.54 2.06
CA LEU A 132 5.65 11.61 2.07
C LEU A 132 5.58 12.38 3.40
N ARG A 133 6.19 11.83 4.46
CA ARG A 133 6.32 12.46 5.78
C ARG A 133 7.69 13.07 6.02
N PHE A 134 8.76 12.41 5.59
CA PHE A 134 10.12 12.82 5.95
C PHE A 134 10.80 13.73 4.92
N ASP A 135 10.37 13.69 3.66
CA ASP A 135 10.80 14.70 2.69
C ASP A 135 10.17 16.06 3.04
N PRO A 136 10.96 17.14 3.17
CA PRO A 136 10.46 18.43 3.65
C PRO A 136 9.48 19.12 2.69
N GLU A 137 9.50 18.79 1.40
CA GLU A 137 8.57 19.36 0.42
C GLU A 137 7.25 18.57 0.40
N PHE A 138 7.32 17.23 0.42
CA PHE A 138 6.13 16.41 0.54
C PHE A 138 5.44 16.55 1.89
N GLU A 139 6.19 16.72 2.99
CA GLU A 139 5.65 16.86 4.33
C GLU A 139 4.65 18.01 4.44
N LYS A 140 4.96 19.17 3.84
CA LYS A 140 4.08 20.35 3.84
C LYS A 140 2.76 20.05 3.15
N ILE A 141 2.82 19.34 2.03
CA ILE A 141 1.65 18.95 1.24
C ILE A 141 0.83 17.91 2.02
N SER A 142 1.48 16.86 2.52
CA SER A 142 0.88 15.79 3.32
C SER A 142 0.22 16.33 4.58
N ARG A 143 0.84 17.27 5.29
CA ARG A 143 0.26 17.90 6.48
C ARG A 143 -0.94 18.79 6.15
N ARG A 144 -0.92 19.47 4.99
CA ARG A 144 -2.11 20.18 4.49
C ARG A 144 -3.25 19.21 4.21
N PHE A 145 -3.01 18.10 3.53
CA PHE A 145 -4.02 17.06 3.27
C PHE A 145 -4.51 16.33 4.52
N LEU A 146 -3.65 16.18 5.54
CA LEU A 146 -4.07 15.71 6.86
C LEU A 146 -5.09 16.65 7.52
N ASN A 147 -4.81 17.96 7.48
CA ASN A 147 -5.63 18.98 8.15
C ASN A 147 -6.84 19.44 7.31
N ASP A 148 -6.84 19.19 6.01
CA ASP A 148 -7.92 19.47 5.08
C ASP A 148 -8.17 18.26 4.14
N PRO A 149 -8.99 17.29 4.61
CA PRO A 149 -9.31 16.10 3.81
C PRO A 149 -10.10 16.43 2.53
N GLN A 150 -10.80 17.56 2.48
CA GLN A 150 -11.54 17.95 1.27
C GLN A 150 -10.58 18.40 0.17
N ALA A 151 -9.54 19.18 0.52
CA ALA A 151 -8.47 19.51 -0.42
C ALA A 151 -7.77 18.26 -0.95
N PHE A 152 -7.55 17.25 -0.10
CA PHE A 152 -7.01 15.96 -0.53
C PHE A 152 -7.93 15.25 -1.52
N ASN A 153 -9.23 15.15 -1.23
CA ASN A 153 -10.21 14.52 -2.11
C ASN A 153 -10.20 15.16 -3.51
N GLU A 154 -10.19 16.48 -3.57
CA GLU A 154 -10.18 17.22 -4.85
C GLU A 154 -8.87 17.03 -5.62
N ALA A 155 -7.73 17.12 -4.94
CA ALA A 155 -6.42 16.92 -5.57
C ALA A 155 -6.27 15.49 -6.10
N PHE A 156 -6.67 14.48 -5.31
CA PHE A 156 -6.62 13.08 -5.74
C PHE A 156 -7.54 12.82 -6.94
N ALA A 157 -8.79 13.30 -6.91
CA ALA A 157 -9.72 13.11 -8.01
C ALA A 157 -9.21 13.72 -9.33
N ARG A 158 -8.64 14.94 -9.26
CA ARG A 158 -8.04 15.61 -10.42
C ARG A 158 -6.80 14.87 -10.93
N ALA A 159 -5.90 14.48 -10.02
CA ALA A 159 -4.68 13.76 -10.38
C ALA A 159 -4.98 12.37 -10.95
N TRP A 160 -6.00 11.67 -10.43
CA TRP A 160 -6.47 10.38 -10.94
C TRP A 160 -7.06 10.51 -12.35
N PHE A 161 -7.90 11.53 -12.58
CA PHE A 161 -8.42 11.81 -13.92
C PHE A 161 -7.26 12.09 -14.90
N LYS A 162 -6.31 12.95 -14.52
CA LYS A 162 -5.11 13.23 -15.32
C LYS A 162 -4.30 11.97 -15.59
N LEU A 163 -4.05 11.13 -14.59
CA LEU A 163 -3.29 9.87 -14.72
C LEU A 163 -3.85 8.97 -15.83
N THR A 164 -5.17 8.90 -15.91
CA THR A 164 -5.90 7.97 -16.79
C THR A 164 -6.31 8.57 -18.14
N HIS A 165 -6.01 9.85 -18.39
CA HIS A 165 -6.37 10.58 -19.62
C HIS A 165 -5.24 11.44 -20.22
N ARG A 166 -4.00 11.33 -19.71
CA ARG A 166 -2.82 12.07 -20.19
C ARG A 166 -2.17 11.44 -21.42
#